data_AF-A0A499UTT0-F1
#
_entry.id   AF-A0A499UTT0-F1
#
_cell.length_a   1.000
_cell.length_b   1.000
_cell.length_c   1.000
_cell.angle_alpha   90.00
_cell.angle_beta   90.00
_cell.angle_gamma   90.00
#
_symmetry.space_group_name_H-M   'P 1'
#
loop_
_entity.id
_entity.type
_entity.pdbx_description
1 polymer ?
#
loop_
_entity_poly.entity_id
_entity_poly.type
_entity_poly.pdbx_seq_one_letter_code
_entity_poly.pdbx_strand_id
1 'polypeptide(L)' 'MDRETLERTLTVDGERFDVAERPDEPGTYDFTWVTGPNPGYGFTTRVHGADSLSTQQLEDSAREFLGQVDPGTGHIE' A
#
# COMPACT_ATOMS: atom_id res chain seq x y z
N MET A 1 -11.76 13.22 -18.20
CA MET A 1 -11.92 13.17 -16.73
C MET A 1 -10.77 12.31 -16.26
N ASP A 2 -9.59 12.88 -16.38
CA ASP A 2 -8.30 12.23 -16.23
C ASP A 2 -8.08 12.21 -14.73
N ARG A 3 -8.49 11.11 -14.09
CA ARG A 3 -8.16 10.85 -12.70
C ARG A 3 -6.67 10.53 -12.73
N GLU A 4 -5.83 11.55 -12.58
CA GLU A 4 -4.41 11.36 -12.33
C GLU A 4 -4.30 10.40 -11.15
N THR A 5 -3.62 9.27 -11.34
CA THR A 5 -3.32 8.33 -10.26
C THR A 5 -2.78 9.15 -9.09
N LEU A 6 -3.47 9.12 -7.95
CA LEU A 6 -2.99 9.80 -6.75
C LEU A 6 -1.85 8.96 -6.18
N GLU A 7 -0.66 9.15 -6.72
CA GLU A 7 0.57 8.53 -6.24
C GLU A 7 0.99 9.27 -4.96
N ARG A 8 1.04 8.54 -3.85
CA ARG A 8 1.44 9.05 -2.55
C ARG A 8 2.40 8.11 -1.88
N THR A 9 3.49 8.66 -1.40
CA THR A 9 4.46 7.92 -0.59
C THR A 9 4.06 7.91 0.89
N LEU A 10 4.07 6.72 1.50
CA LEU A 10 3.89 6.48 2.93
C LEU A 10 5.18 5.92 3.54
N THR A 11 5.43 6.26 4.81
CA THR A 11 6.56 5.69 5.57
C THR A 11 6.00 5.05 6.83
N VAL A 12 6.12 3.74 6.95
CA VAL A 12 5.57 2.93 8.03
C VAL A 12 6.69 2.12 8.64
N ASP A 13 6.91 2.28 9.95
CA ASP A 13 7.98 1.60 10.70
C ASP A 13 9.42 1.81 10.13
N GLY A 14 9.62 2.92 9.40
CA GLY A 14 10.89 3.22 8.71
C GLY A 14 10.95 2.71 7.27
N GLU A 15 9.90 2.04 6.81
CA GLU A 15 9.79 1.47 5.47
C GLU A 15 8.93 2.32 4.56
N ARG A 16 9.36 2.50 3.32
CA ARG A 16 8.67 3.33 2.34
C ARG A 16 7.79 2.50 1.43
N PHE A 17 6.54 2.91 1.33
CA PHE A 17 5.56 2.40 0.39
C PHE A 17 5.12 3.51 -0.55
N ASP A 18 5.08 3.21 -1.84
CA ASP A 18 4.40 4.06 -2.80
C ASP A 18 2.98 3.54 -3.00
N VAL A 19 1.99 4.41 -2.79
CA VAL A 19 0.57 4.05 -2.83
C VAL A 19 -0.09 4.76 -3.99
N ALA A 20 -0.69 3.98 -4.88
CA ALA A 20 -1.39 4.47 -6.05
C ALA A 20 -2.86 4.03 -6.00
N GLU A 21 -3.79 4.98 -6.05
CA GLU A 21 -5.21 4.64 -6.23
C GLU A 21 -5.48 4.29 -7.70
N ARG A 22 -6.16 3.15 -7.94
CA ARG A 22 -6.50 2.73 -9.30
C ARG A 22 -7.58 3.64 -9.88
N PRO A 23 -7.33 4.28 -11.04
CA PRO A 23 -8.32 5.15 -11.67
C PRO A 23 -9.57 4.38 -12.16
N ASP A 24 -9.39 3.10 -12.51
CA ASP A 24 -10.47 2.22 -13.00
C ASP A 24 -11.30 1.61 -11.85
N GLU A 25 -10.70 1.46 -10.68
CA GLU A 25 -11.29 0.79 -9.51
C GLU A 25 -11.22 1.69 -8.26
N PRO A 26 -12.11 2.68 -8.13
CA PRO A 26 -12.13 3.59 -6.98
C PRO A 26 -12.24 2.80 -5.66
N GLY A 27 -11.44 3.21 -4.67
CA GLY A 27 -11.27 2.48 -3.41
C GLY A 27 -10.29 1.31 -3.47
N THR A 28 -9.59 1.10 -4.60
CA THR A 28 -8.49 0.13 -4.71
C THR A 28 -7.16 0.86 -4.73
N TYR A 29 -6.25 0.44 -3.86
CA TYR A 29 -4.94 1.04 -3.67
C TYR A 29 -3.86 -0.02 -3.86
N ASP A 30 -2.94 0.24 -4.79
CA ASP A 30 -1.73 -0.57 -4.97
C ASP A 30 -0.62 0.02 -4.10
N PHE A 31 -0.03 -0.82 -3.24
CA PHE A 31 1.11 -0.48 -2.42
C PHE A 31 2.35 -1.13 -3.02
N THR A 32 3.37 -0.33 -3.31
CA THR A 32 4.68 -0.77 -3.78
C THR A 32 5.70 -0.53 -2.68
N TRP A 33 6.31 -1.59 -2.16
CA TRP A 33 7.35 -1.52 -1.15
C TRP A 33 8.69 -1.16 -1.79
N VAL A 34 9.18 0.03 -1.46
CA VAL A 34 10.36 0.63 -2.10
C VAL A 34 11.64 0.30 -1.34
N THR A 35 11.59 0.27 0.00
CA THR A 35 12.75 0.00 0.86
C THR A 35 12.87 -1.45 1.31
N GLY A 36 11.90 -2.29 0.94
CA GLY A 36 11.85 -3.68 1.35
C GLY A 36 12.97 -4.53 0.75
N PRO A 37 13.20 -5.74 1.31
CA PRO A 37 14.22 -6.66 0.81
C PRO A 37 13.94 -7.14 -0.62
N ASN A 38 12.68 -7.08 -1.06
CA ASN A 38 12.26 -7.41 -2.42
C ASN A 38 11.73 -6.15 -3.15
N PRO A 39 12.57 -5.46 -3.94
CA PRO A 39 12.18 -4.19 -4.57
C PRO A 39 11.05 -4.41 -5.59
N GLY A 40 9.97 -3.66 -5.44
CA GLY A 40 8.78 -3.79 -6.28
C GLY A 40 7.79 -4.85 -5.79
N TYR A 41 8.08 -5.51 -4.66
CA TYR A 41 7.07 -6.28 -3.94
C TYR A 41 6.07 -5.35 -3.26
N GLY A 42 4.87 -5.84 -3.00
CA GLY A 42 3.78 -4.99 -2.58
C GLY A 42 2.51 -5.76 -2.37
N PHE A 43 1.43 -5.04 -2.09
CA PHE A 43 0.10 -5.62 -1.96
C PHE A 43 -0.94 -4.64 -2.47
N THR A 44 -2.08 -5.16 -2.88
CA THR A 44 -3.23 -4.33 -3.26
C THR A 44 -4.29 -4.49 -2.18
N THR A 45 -4.82 -3.37 -1.69
CA THR A 45 -5.97 -3.36 -0.78
C THR A 45 -7.15 -2.69 -1.43
N ARG A 46 -8.35 -3.18 -1.13
CA ARG A 46 -9.60 -2.62 -1.60
C ARG A 46 -10.51 -2.37 -0.42
N VAL A 47 -11.03 -1.15 -0.32
CA VAL A 47 -12.07 -0.83 0.65
C VAL A 47 -13.45 -1.10 0.06
N HIS A 48 -14.29 -1.81 0.82
CA HIS A 48 -15.67 -2.06 0.47
C HIS A 48 -16.57 -1.11 1.26
N GLY A 49 -17.22 -0.16 0.57
CA GLY A 49 -18.22 0.73 1.16
C GLY A 49 -17.74 2.13 1.56
N ALA A 50 -16.48 2.47 1.29
CA ALA A 50 -15.99 3.84 1.35
C ALA A 50 -15.45 4.26 -0.02
N ASP A 51 -15.63 5.52 -0.41
CA ASP A 51 -15.12 6.06 -1.67
C ASP A 51 -13.58 6.13 -1.69
N SER A 52 -12.94 6.27 -0.52
CA SER A 52 -11.47 6.36 -0.40
C SER A 52 -10.97 6.02 1.00
N LEU A 53 -9.74 5.48 1.11
CA LEU A 53 -9.06 5.29 2.40
C LEU A 53 -8.34 6.57 2.84
N SER A 54 -8.45 6.90 4.12
CA SER A 54 -7.64 7.96 4.73
C SER A 54 -6.18 7.51 4.85
N THR A 55 -5.24 8.47 4.89
CA THR A 55 -3.81 8.18 5.11
C THR A 55 -3.58 7.24 6.30
N GLN A 56 -4.20 7.48 7.45
CA GLN A 56 -4.05 6.60 8.62
C GLN A 56 -4.48 5.16 8.36
N GLN A 57 -5.53 4.93 7.55
CA GLN A 57 -5.98 3.58 7.21
C GLN A 57 -5.01 2.89 6.24
N LEU A 58 -4.42 3.66 5.33
CA LEU A 58 -3.37 3.15 4.43
C LEU A 58 -2.10 2.80 5.23
N GLU A 59 -1.72 3.63 6.20
CA GLU A 59 -0.60 3.37 7.11
C GLU A 59 -0.84 2.12 7.96
N ASP A 60 -2.05 1.96 8.50
CA ASP A 60 -2.45 0.78 9.28
C ASP A 60 -2.41 -0.50 8.42
N SER A 61 -2.93 -0.44 7.18
CA SER A 61 -2.88 -1.57 6.24
C SER A 61 -1.43 -1.97 5.91
N ALA A 62 -0.56 -1.00 5.66
CA ALA A 62 0.87 -1.27 5.43
C ALA A 62 1.57 -1.81 6.68
N ARG A 63 1.19 -1.34 7.87
CA ARG A 63 1.72 -1.85 9.14
C ARG A 63 1.29 -3.30 9.39
N GLU A 64 0.04 -3.63 9.11
CA GLU A 64 -0.48 -5.00 9.18
C GLU A 64 0.28 -5.91 8.22
N PHE A 65 0.45 -5.48 6.96
CA PHE A 65 1.26 -6.20 5.97
C PHE A 65 2.68 -6.46 6.47
N LEU A 66 3.38 -5.45 7.01
CA LEU A 66 4.71 -5.63 7.59
C LEU A 66 4.73 -6.59 8.78
N GLY A 67 3.66 -6.64 9.56
CA GLY A 67 3.51 -7.59 10.67
C GLY A 67 3.26 -9.03 10.22
N GLN A 68 2.73 -9.22 9.01
CA GLN A 68 2.54 -10.54 8.39
C GLN A 68 3.76 -10.98 7.57
N VAL A 69 4.54 -10.03 7.07
CA VAL A 69 5.75 -10.31 6.30
C VAL A 69 6.85 -10.83 7.21
N ASP A 70 7.46 -11.94 6.80
CA ASP A 70 8.64 -12.44 7.48
C ASP A 70 9.83 -11.50 7.22
N PRO A 71 10.46 -10.93 8.26
CA PRO A 71 11.57 -9.98 8.10
C PRO A 71 12.82 -10.63 7.46
N GLY A 72 12.90 -11.96 7.47
CA GLY A 72 14.00 -12.71 6.84
C GLY A 72 13.84 -12.91 5.32
N THR A 73 12.62 -13.00 4.82
CA THR A 73 12.33 -13.30 3.40
C THR A 73 11.60 -12.17 2.66
N GLY A 74 10.92 -11.26 3.36
CA GLY A 74 10.13 -10.20 2.75
C GLY A 74 8.80 -10.66 2.18
N HIS A 75 8.32 -11.85 2.54
CA HIS A 75 7.05 -12.43 2.08
C HIS A 75 6.13 -12.76 3.25
N ILE A 76 4.82 -12.71 3.01
CA ILE A 76 3.79 -13.21 3.93
C ILE A 76 3.79 -14.75 3.92
N GLU A 77 3.88 -15.40 5.07
CA GLU A 77 3.77 -16.88 5.22
C GLU A 77 2.33 -17.34 5.56
#